data_AF-A0A969C077-F1
#
_entry.id   AF-A0A969C077-F1
#
_cell.length_a   1.000
_cell.length_b   1.000
_cell.length_c   1.000
_cell.angle_alpha   90.00
_cell.angle_beta   90.00
_cell.angle_gamma   90.00
#
_symmetry.space_group_name_H-M   'P 1'
#
loop_
_entity.id
_entity.type
_entity.pdbx_description
1 polymer ?
#
loop_
_entity_poly.entity_id
_entity_poly.type
_entity_poly.pdbx_seq_one_letter_code
_entity_poly.pdbx_strand_id
1 'polypeptide(L)'
;MDTLGVGLIHRELGDAYLKHISSKNLIPQWCDARRSFWAAINNIPATDYPQDYLSALWGYCKTSLLVTEINDTIATLLRQATDVRDRLLTQAPTEAHRDRSSAPSPNLNELTVDFLLTQNKTILALETAEADKNGLMQWLLTNSPGTTTYPEMRQMLVPKSAIVYWYLSTNTITTFILRSDHPEPIVISQRDRIISMKERDRLDEWIKTWNKTYADQRKKSKANDQKTDWYITMPTQLETLAEILHIPALLPT
;
A
#
# COMPACT_ATOMS: atom_id res chain seq x y z
N MET A 1 -37.27 3.45 4.59
CA MET A 1 -35.96 4.08 4.32
C MET A 1 -35.34 3.33 3.17
N ASP A 2 -34.80 4.04 2.20
CA ASP A 2 -34.01 3.45 1.11
C ASP A 2 -32.72 2.84 1.70
N THR A 3 -32.54 1.53 1.52
CA THR A 3 -31.39 0.79 2.05
C THR A 3 -30.08 1.29 1.46
N LEU A 4 -30.10 1.71 0.18
CA LEU A 4 -28.94 2.30 -0.47
C LEU A 4 -28.52 3.60 0.23
N GLY A 5 -29.46 4.53 0.44
CA GLY A 5 -29.17 5.80 1.13
C GLY A 5 -28.54 5.59 2.50
N VAL A 6 -29.01 4.61 3.28
CA VAL A 6 -28.40 4.23 4.56
C VAL A 6 -26.97 3.70 4.37
N GLY A 7 -26.76 2.82 3.41
CA GLY A 7 -25.45 2.25 3.10
C GLY A 7 -24.42 3.31 2.70
N LEU A 8 -24.80 4.25 1.84
CA LEU A 8 -23.93 5.34 1.39
C LEU A 8 -23.55 6.29 2.53
N ILE A 9 -24.50 6.66 3.40
CA ILE A 9 -24.23 7.49 4.58
C ILE A 9 -23.21 6.80 5.49
N HIS A 10 -23.39 5.50 5.74
CA HIS A 10 -22.47 4.75 6.58
C HIS A 10 -21.07 4.60 5.98
N ARG A 11 -20.96 4.50 4.66
CA ARG A 11 -19.65 4.52 3.98
C ARG A 11 -18.95 5.87 4.19
N GLU A 12 -19.62 6.97 3.87
CA GLU A 12 -19.05 8.32 4.03
C GLU A 12 -18.68 8.63 5.48
N LEU A 13 -19.49 8.15 6.43
CA LEU A 13 -19.18 8.27 7.85
C LEU A 13 -17.90 7.50 8.22
N GLY A 14 -17.73 6.27 7.70
CA GLY A 14 -16.50 5.50 7.84
C GLY A 14 -15.27 6.24 7.32
N ASP A 15 -15.39 6.85 6.13
CA ASP A 15 -14.32 7.65 5.54
C ASP A 15 -14.01 8.92 6.34
N ALA A 16 -15.03 9.58 6.88
CA ALA A 16 -14.87 10.73 7.76
C ALA A 16 -14.10 10.36 9.03
N TYR A 17 -14.41 9.21 9.65
CA TYR A 17 -13.62 8.71 10.78
C TYR A 17 -12.17 8.46 10.38
N LEU A 18 -11.91 7.76 9.26
CA LEU A 18 -10.54 7.52 8.78
C LEU A 18 -9.74 8.81 8.57
N LYS A 19 -10.35 9.84 7.98
CA LYS A 19 -9.73 11.16 7.79
C LYS A 19 -9.41 11.81 9.14
N HIS A 20 -10.35 11.79 10.08
CA HIS A 20 -10.16 12.38 11.40
C HIS A 20 -9.04 11.68 12.18
N ILE A 21 -8.90 10.37 12.06
CA ILE A 21 -7.88 9.60 12.77
C ILE A 21 -6.45 9.95 12.31
N SER A 22 -6.27 10.24 11.02
CA SER A 22 -4.96 10.69 10.50
C SER A 22 -4.45 11.98 11.17
N SER A 23 -5.32 12.72 11.87
CA SER A 23 -4.96 13.94 12.60
C SER A 23 -4.71 13.76 14.11
N LYS A 24 -5.28 12.73 14.74
CA LYS A 24 -5.20 12.48 16.19
C LYS A 24 -5.37 10.99 16.48
N ASN A 25 -4.32 10.34 16.99
CA ASN A 25 -4.27 8.91 17.34
C ASN A 25 -5.42 8.48 18.29
N LEU A 26 -6.53 7.99 17.74
CA LEU A 26 -7.74 7.66 18.50
C LEU A 26 -8.23 6.25 18.17
N ILE A 27 -7.73 5.25 18.91
CA ILE A 27 -8.18 3.84 18.86
C ILE A 27 -9.71 3.69 18.79
N PRO A 28 -10.52 4.42 19.60
CA PRO A 28 -11.98 4.33 19.54
C PRO A 28 -12.58 4.68 18.17
N GLN A 29 -11.98 5.63 17.45
CA GLN A 29 -12.50 6.06 16.15
C GLN A 29 -12.26 5.02 15.04
N TRP A 30 -11.26 4.15 15.17
CA TRP A 30 -11.08 3.03 14.24
C TRP A 30 -12.22 2.02 14.36
N CYS A 31 -12.67 1.74 15.58
CA CYS A 31 -13.83 0.88 15.83
C CYS A 31 -15.11 1.51 15.27
N ASP A 32 -15.26 2.84 15.35
CA ASP A 32 -16.41 3.56 14.78
C ASP A 32 -16.40 3.52 13.25
N ALA A 33 -15.23 3.73 12.64
CA ALA A 33 -15.03 3.58 11.19
C ALA A 33 -15.42 2.16 10.74
N ARG A 34 -14.91 1.13 11.42
CA ARG A 34 -15.18 -0.28 11.12
C ARG A 34 -16.67 -0.61 11.19
N ARG A 35 -17.35 -0.18 12.27
CA ARG A 35 -18.81 -0.38 12.42
C ARG A 35 -19.58 0.29 11.30
N SER A 36 -19.16 1.49 10.90
CA SER A 36 -19.78 2.24 9.80
C SER A 36 -19.60 1.50 8.47
N PHE A 37 -18.40 1.02 8.14
CA PHE A 37 -18.18 0.21 6.94
C PHE A 37 -18.95 -1.11 6.95
N TRP A 38 -19.06 -1.78 8.11
CA TRP A 38 -19.89 -2.98 8.22
C TRP A 38 -21.37 -2.71 7.93
N ALA A 39 -21.90 -1.59 8.46
CA ALA A 39 -23.26 -1.17 8.14
C ALA A 39 -23.41 -0.87 6.63
N ALA A 40 -22.42 -0.25 6.00
CA ALA A 40 -22.41 -0.01 4.56
C ALA A 40 -22.44 -1.32 3.74
N ILE A 41 -21.60 -2.30 4.07
CA ILE A 41 -21.55 -3.61 3.41
C ILE A 41 -22.92 -4.31 3.46
N ASN A 42 -23.64 -4.21 4.57
CA ASN A 42 -24.95 -4.87 4.71
C ASN A 42 -26.11 -4.15 4.00
N ASN A 43 -25.90 -2.91 3.53
CA ASN A 43 -26.97 -2.07 2.99
C ASN A 43 -26.77 -1.66 1.53
N ILE A 44 -25.52 -1.64 1.04
CA ILE A 44 -25.20 -1.34 -0.37
C ILE A 44 -25.39 -2.61 -1.21
N PRO A 45 -26.30 -2.60 -2.22
CA PRO A 45 -26.46 -3.73 -3.13
C PRO A 45 -25.21 -3.91 -4.00
N ALA A 46 -24.47 -5.01 -3.79
CA ALA A 46 -23.18 -5.24 -4.47
C ALA A 46 -23.27 -5.30 -6.00
N THR A 47 -24.41 -5.73 -6.56
CA THR A 47 -24.61 -5.84 -8.01
C THR A 47 -24.88 -4.49 -8.65
N ASP A 48 -25.70 -3.66 -8.01
CA ASP A 48 -26.15 -2.38 -8.57
C ASP A 48 -25.14 -1.25 -8.29
N TYR A 49 -24.41 -1.33 -7.17
CA TYR A 49 -23.44 -0.33 -6.71
C TYR A 49 -22.09 -0.96 -6.37
N PRO A 50 -21.44 -1.66 -7.32
CA PRO A 50 -20.22 -2.43 -7.08
C PRO A 50 -19.03 -1.57 -6.64
N GLN A 51 -18.96 -0.30 -7.06
CA GLN A 51 -17.88 0.61 -6.65
C GLN A 51 -18.04 1.05 -5.20
N ASP A 52 -19.24 1.46 -4.80
CA ASP A 52 -19.53 1.86 -3.41
C ASP A 52 -19.37 0.66 -2.46
N TYR A 53 -19.79 -0.53 -2.91
CA TYR A 53 -19.61 -1.78 -2.18
C TYR A 53 -18.13 -2.14 -2.01
N LEU A 54 -17.34 -2.04 -3.08
CA LEU A 54 -15.90 -2.29 -3.04
C LEU A 54 -15.18 -1.33 -2.07
N SER A 55 -15.55 -0.05 -2.08
CA SER A 55 -15.02 0.94 -1.14
C SER A 55 -15.34 0.57 0.32
N ALA A 56 -16.57 0.15 0.59
CA ALA A 56 -16.97 -0.30 1.93
C ALA A 56 -16.20 -1.55 2.39
N LEU A 57 -15.99 -2.53 1.51
CA LEU A 57 -15.17 -3.73 1.79
C LEU A 57 -13.74 -3.36 2.14
N TRP A 58 -13.11 -2.49 1.33
CA TRP A 58 -11.74 -2.03 1.58
C TRP A 58 -11.65 -1.28 2.92
N GLY A 59 -12.58 -0.37 3.20
CA GLY A 59 -12.62 0.40 4.44
C GLY A 59 -12.75 -0.50 5.67
N TYR A 60 -13.60 -1.52 5.61
CA TYR A 60 -13.75 -2.51 6.68
C TYR A 60 -12.47 -3.33 6.89
N CYS A 61 -11.87 -3.85 5.82
CA CYS A 61 -10.65 -4.67 5.93
C CYS A 61 -9.48 -3.84 6.48
N LYS A 62 -9.30 -2.62 5.96
CA LYS A 62 -8.28 -1.67 6.44
C LYS A 62 -8.43 -1.37 7.92
N THR A 63 -9.64 -0.98 8.35
CA THR A 63 -9.92 -0.65 9.75
C THR A 63 -9.82 -1.85 10.68
N SER A 64 -9.96 -3.08 10.17
CA SER A 64 -9.82 -4.32 10.95
C SER A 64 -8.37 -4.73 11.15
N LEU A 65 -7.53 -4.62 10.11
CA LEU A 65 -6.07 -4.82 10.20
C LEU A 65 -5.45 -3.77 11.15
N LEU A 66 -5.78 -2.50 10.88
CA LEU A 66 -6.29 -1.50 11.82
C LEU A 66 -6.27 -1.73 13.33
N VAL A 67 -7.10 -2.68 13.77
CA VAL A 67 -7.38 -3.00 15.18
C VAL A 67 -6.91 -4.41 15.56
N THR A 68 -6.11 -5.08 14.71
CA THR A 68 -5.59 -6.47 14.87
C THR A 68 -6.70 -7.50 15.04
N GLU A 69 -7.89 -7.20 14.55
CA GLU A 69 -8.95 -8.19 14.45
C GLU A 69 -8.73 -8.97 13.15
N ILE A 70 -7.88 -9.99 13.25
CA ILE A 70 -7.55 -10.90 12.17
C ILE A 70 -8.37 -12.18 12.37
N ASN A 71 -9.28 -12.45 11.45
CA ASN A 71 -10.12 -13.64 11.46
C ASN A 71 -10.46 -14.06 10.02
N ASP A 72 -11.12 -15.21 9.87
CA ASP A 72 -11.51 -15.75 8.57
C ASP A 72 -12.47 -14.83 7.79
N THR A 73 -13.18 -13.94 8.49
CA THR A 73 -14.04 -12.92 7.86
C THR A 73 -13.21 -11.96 7.01
N ILE A 74 -12.02 -11.53 7.48
CA ILE A 74 -11.16 -10.63 6.70
C ILE A 74 -10.67 -11.31 5.42
N ALA A 75 -10.24 -12.58 5.48
CA ALA A 75 -9.85 -13.33 4.30
C ALA A 75 -11.00 -13.44 3.29
N THR A 76 -12.21 -13.70 3.78
CA THR A 76 -13.42 -13.81 2.95
C THR A 76 -13.77 -12.47 2.28
N LEU A 77 -13.74 -11.37 3.04
CA LEU A 77 -14.05 -10.04 2.52
C LEU A 77 -12.98 -9.54 1.53
N LEU A 78 -11.70 -9.84 1.75
CA LEU A 78 -10.63 -9.53 0.79
C LEU A 78 -10.82 -10.28 -0.53
N ARG A 79 -11.17 -11.58 -0.47
CA ARG A 79 -11.52 -12.36 -1.66
C ARG A 79 -12.72 -11.76 -2.38
N GLN A 80 -13.78 -11.43 -1.64
CA GLN A 80 -14.97 -10.81 -2.22
C GLN A 80 -14.66 -9.47 -2.88
N ALA A 81 -13.83 -8.64 -2.24
CA ALA A 81 -13.40 -7.36 -2.81
C ALA A 81 -12.61 -7.58 -4.10
N THR A 82 -11.74 -8.58 -4.14
CA THR A 82 -10.98 -8.98 -5.33
C THR A 82 -11.91 -9.39 -6.46
N ASP A 83 -12.89 -10.26 -6.18
CA ASP A 83 -13.88 -10.70 -7.17
C ASP A 83 -14.74 -9.55 -7.71
N VAL A 84 -15.08 -8.55 -6.88
CA VAL A 84 -15.79 -7.34 -7.32
C VAL A 84 -14.90 -6.48 -8.22
N ARG A 85 -13.64 -6.24 -7.81
CA ARG A 85 -12.67 -5.47 -8.59
C ARG A 85 -12.43 -6.09 -9.96
N ASP A 86 -12.18 -7.40 -10.01
CA ASP A 86 -11.83 -8.09 -11.26
C ASP A 86 -13.02 -8.10 -12.24
N ARG A 87 -14.26 -8.22 -11.73
CA ARG A 87 -15.47 -8.02 -12.54
C ARG A 87 -15.57 -6.61 -13.09
N LEU A 88 -15.33 -5.58 -12.28
CA LEU A 88 -15.34 -4.18 -12.73
C LEU A 88 -14.30 -3.92 -13.83
N LEU A 89 -13.11 -4.51 -13.70
CA LEU A 89 -12.05 -4.41 -14.70
C LEU A 89 -12.42 -5.13 -16.01
N THR A 90 -13.08 -6.29 -15.91
CA THR A 90 -13.50 -7.09 -17.08
C THR A 90 -14.67 -6.45 -17.83
N GLN A 91 -15.56 -5.73 -17.13
CA GLN A 91 -16.75 -5.09 -17.70
C GLN A 91 -16.49 -3.69 -18.28
N ALA A 92 -15.31 -3.11 -18.07
CA ALA A 92 -14.98 -1.79 -18.59
C ALA A 92 -14.79 -1.83 -20.13
N PRO A 93 -15.57 -1.08 -20.94
CA PRO A 93 -15.43 -1.08 -22.39
C PRO A 93 -14.07 -0.50 -22.80
N THR A 94 -13.40 -1.26 -23.66
CA THR A 94 -12.08 -0.98 -24.23
C THR A 94 -12.04 0.43 -24.86
N GLU A 95 -11.02 1.19 -24.49
CA GLU A 95 -10.57 2.49 -25.04
C GLU A 95 -11.22 3.78 -24.50
N ALA A 96 -12.55 3.95 -24.44
CA ALA A 96 -13.14 5.27 -24.09
C ALA A 96 -13.18 5.61 -22.59
N HIS A 97 -13.05 4.62 -21.69
CA HIS A 97 -13.13 4.80 -20.23
C HIS A 97 -11.77 4.91 -19.52
N ARG A 98 -10.66 4.83 -20.27
CA ARG A 98 -9.31 4.99 -19.70
C ARG A 98 -9.08 6.35 -19.05
N ASP A 99 -9.84 7.38 -19.42
CA ASP A 99 -9.57 8.76 -19.00
C ASP A 99 -10.49 9.33 -17.90
N ARG A 100 -11.57 8.67 -17.46
CA ARG A 100 -12.45 9.24 -16.40
C ARG A 100 -13.04 8.29 -15.35
N SER A 101 -12.89 6.96 -15.48
CA SER A 101 -13.27 6.00 -14.41
C SER A 101 -12.07 5.25 -13.82
N SER A 102 -10.85 5.62 -14.20
CA SER A 102 -9.59 4.93 -13.91
C SER A 102 -8.81 5.54 -12.73
N ALA A 103 -9.50 6.26 -11.83
CA ALA A 103 -8.90 6.51 -10.52
C ALA A 103 -8.62 5.15 -9.86
N PRO A 104 -7.47 4.97 -9.19
CA PRO A 104 -7.13 3.70 -8.59
C PRO A 104 -8.25 3.33 -7.63
N SER A 105 -8.98 2.25 -7.96
CA SER A 105 -9.76 1.54 -6.95
C SER A 105 -8.82 1.32 -5.76
N PRO A 106 -9.34 1.44 -4.52
CA PRO A 106 -8.47 1.33 -3.36
C PRO A 106 -7.67 0.01 -3.47
N ASN A 107 -6.35 0.12 -3.34
CA ASN A 107 -5.44 -0.96 -3.72
C ASN A 107 -5.61 -2.15 -2.76
N LEU A 108 -6.38 -3.16 -3.16
CA LEU A 108 -6.64 -4.33 -2.33
C LEU A 108 -5.38 -5.17 -2.08
N ASN A 109 -4.39 -5.09 -2.96
CA ASN A 109 -3.15 -5.84 -2.79
C ASN A 109 -2.42 -5.36 -1.52
N GLU A 110 -2.53 -4.07 -1.19
CA GLU A 110 -1.90 -3.53 0.02
C GLU A 110 -2.45 -4.15 1.30
N LEU A 111 -3.77 -4.36 1.37
CA LEU A 111 -4.42 -5.01 2.50
C LEU A 111 -4.16 -6.52 2.51
N THR A 112 -3.97 -7.11 1.33
CA THR A 112 -3.63 -8.53 1.19
C THR A 112 -2.21 -8.80 1.68
N VAL A 113 -1.25 -7.94 1.33
CA VAL A 113 0.13 -8.00 1.86
C VAL A 113 0.12 -7.90 3.38
N ASP A 114 -0.54 -6.88 3.93
CA ASP A 114 -0.66 -6.69 5.38
C ASP A 114 -1.28 -7.94 6.06
N PHE A 115 -2.38 -8.48 5.51
CA PHE A 115 -3.02 -9.68 6.03
C PHE A 115 -2.10 -10.91 5.99
N LEU A 116 -1.39 -11.14 4.89
CA LEU A 116 -0.46 -12.27 4.75
C LEU A 116 0.69 -12.21 5.76
N LEU A 117 1.19 -11.00 6.05
CA LEU A 117 2.21 -10.79 7.09
C LEU A 117 1.68 -11.16 8.48
N THR A 118 0.41 -10.86 8.79
CA THR A 118 -0.19 -11.30 10.06
C THR A 118 -0.30 -12.82 10.20
N GLN A 119 -0.34 -13.53 9.06
CA GLN A 119 -0.37 -15.00 8.99
C GLN A 119 1.04 -15.61 8.90
N ASN A 120 2.09 -14.81 9.03
CA ASN A 120 3.49 -15.21 8.82
C ASN A 120 3.76 -15.84 7.45
N LYS A 121 2.95 -15.49 6.42
CA LYS A 121 3.11 -15.96 5.03
C LYS A 121 4.00 -14.99 4.26
N THR A 122 5.25 -14.84 4.69
CA THR A 122 6.17 -13.78 4.26
C THR A 122 6.53 -13.85 2.77
N ILE A 123 6.75 -15.05 2.23
CA ILE A 123 7.02 -15.27 0.80
C ILE A 123 5.82 -14.81 -0.04
N LEU A 124 4.62 -15.26 0.30
CA LEU A 124 3.41 -14.91 -0.45
C LEU A 124 3.11 -13.40 -0.34
N ALA A 125 3.38 -12.80 0.81
CA ALA A 125 3.26 -11.35 0.99
C ALA A 125 4.21 -10.59 0.05
N LEU A 126 5.48 -11.03 -0.05
CA LEU A 126 6.47 -10.44 -0.95
C LEU A 126 6.07 -10.61 -2.44
N GLU A 127 5.65 -11.81 -2.84
CA GLU A 127 5.19 -12.06 -4.21
C GLU A 127 3.95 -11.21 -4.55
N THR A 128 3.04 -11.02 -3.59
CA THR A 128 1.86 -10.14 -3.76
C THR A 128 2.29 -8.68 -3.92
N ALA A 129 3.24 -8.21 -3.12
CA ALA A 129 3.79 -6.86 -3.22
C ALA A 129 4.51 -6.62 -4.57
N GLU A 130 5.27 -7.61 -5.05
CA GLU A 130 5.95 -7.53 -6.35
C GLU A 130 4.95 -7.55 -7.50
N ALA A 131 3.92 -8.40 -7.43
CA ALA A 131 2.83 -8.45 -8.41
C ALA A 131 2.10 -7.11 -8.51
N ASP A 132 1.83 -6.48 -7.36
CA ASP A 132 1.21 -5.16 -7.29
C ASP A 132 2.06 -4.08 -7.97
N LYS A 133 3.36 -4.03 -7.65
CA LYS A 133 4.32 -3.14 -8.31
C LYS A 133 4.35 -3.38 -9.83
N ASN A 134 4.46 -4.63 -10.27
CA ASN A 134 4.60 -4.97 -11.69
C ASN A 134 3.30 -4.70 -12.46
N GLY A 135 2.14 -4.87 -11.83
CA GLY A 135 0.85 -4.49 -12.39
C GLY A 135 0.73 -2.98 -12.59
N LEU A 136 1.13 -2.18 -11.59
CA LEU A 136 1.17 -0.72 -11.74
C LEU A 136 2.18 -0.28 -12.82
N MET A 137 3.36 -0.92 -12.87
CA MET A 137 4.34 -0.67 -13.91
C MET A 137 3.82 -1.06 -15.29
N GLN A 138 3.07 -2.14 -15.44
CA GLN A 138 2.44 -2.54 -16.71
C GLN A 138 1.38 -1.53 -17.16
N TRP A 139 0.63 -1.00 -16.20
CA TRP A 139 -0.34 0.04 -16.48
C TRP A 139 0.34 1.34 -16.93
N LEU A 140 1.44 1.74 -16.28
CA LEU A 140 2.16 2.98 -16.56
C LEU A 140 3.08 2.88 -17.79
N LEU A 141 3.71 1.73 -17.96
CA LEU A 141 4.72 1.41 -18.97
C LEU A 141 4.20 0.19 -19.73
N THR A 142 3.86 0.36 -21.01
CA THR A 142 3.29 -0.70 -21.88
C THR A 142 4.14 -1.97 -21.97
N ASN A 143 5.39 -1.93 -21.51
CA ASN A 143 6.30 -3.07 -21.39
C ASN A 143 6.71 -3.23 -19.92
N SER A 144 6.03 -4.11 -19.17
CA SER A 144 6.43 -4.49 -17.82
C SER A 144 6.83 -5.96 -17.79
N PRO A 145 7.88 -6.32 -17.03
CA PRO A 145 8.12 -7.72 -16.71
C PRO A 145 6.90 -8.28 -15.97
N GLY A 146 6.55 -9.54 -16.24
CA GLY A 146 5.43 -10.22 -15.60
C GLY A 146 5.60 -10.37 -14.08
N THR A 147 4.79 -11.23 -13.48
CA THR A 147 4.92 -11.57 -12.06
C THR A 147 6.22 -12.33 -11.82
N THR A 148 7.05 -11.88 -10.87
CA THR A 148 8.29 -12.58 -10.46
C THR A 148 8.00 -13.44 -9.24
N THR A 149 8.34 -14.71 -9.29
CA THR A 149 8.20 -15.65 -8.17
C THR A 149 9.38 -15.54 -7.20
N TYR A 150 9.20 -15.95 -5.95
CA TYR A 150 10.26 -15.91 -4.95
C TYR A 150 11.51 -16.72 -5.34
N PRO A 151 11.41 -17.93 -5.95
CA PRO A 151 12.56 -18.63 -6.49
C PRO A 151 13.34 -17.81 -7.53
N GLU A 152 12.65 -17.06 -8.40
CA GLU A 152 13.29 -16.19 -9.39
C GLU A 152 13.97 -14.99 -8.73
N MET A 153 13.33 -14.35 -7.74
CA MET A 153 13.95 -13.28 -6.95
C MET A 153 15.23 -13.76 -6.26
N ARG A 154 15.21 -15.00 -5.72
CA ARG A 154 16.37 -15.64 -5.08
C ARG A 154 17.53 -15.88 -6.05
N GLN A 155 17.26 -16.17 -7.32
CA GLN A 155 18.31 -16.38 -8.33
C GLN A 155 19.11 -15.10 -8.62
N MET A 156 18.55 -13.92 -8.30
CA MET A 156 19.24 -12.64 -8.44
C MET A 156 20.24 -12.36 -7.30
N LEU A 157 20.23 -13.18 -6.24
CA LEU A 157 21.19 -13.05 -5.14
C LEU A 157 22.57 -13.51 -5.56
N VAL A 158 23.57 -12.69 -5.23
CA VAL A 158 24.99 -13.03 -5.37
C VAL A 158 25.53 -13.42 -3.99
N PRO A 159 26.56 -14.28 -3.88
CA PRO A 159 27.17 -14.58 -2.59
C PRO A 159 27.55 -13.30 -1.82
N LYS A 160 27.21 -13.24 -0.54
CA LYS A 160 27.42 -12.08 0.35
C LYS A 160 26.65 -10.81 -0.04
N SER A 161 25.64 -10.90 -0.90
CA SER A 161 24.68 -9.80 -1.13
C SER A 161 23.35 -10.05 -0.43
N ALA A 162 22.59 -8.96 -0.27
CA ALA A 162 21.18 -9.00 0.11
C ALA A 162 20.38 -8.16 -0.90
N ILE A 163 19.13 -8.53 -1.12
CA ILE A 163 18.16 -7.70 -1.86
C ILE A 163 17.19 -7.12 -0.83
N VAL A 164 16.99 -5.81 -0.89
CA VAL A 164 16.07 -5.08 -0.02
C VAL A 164 14.87 -4.66 -0.86
N TYR A 165 13.72 -5.26 -0.57
CA TYR A 165 12.43 -4.80 -1.06
C TYR A 165 11.74 -4.00 0.02
N TRP A 166 11.06 -2.93 -0.38
CA TRP A 166 10.19 -2.18 0.51
C TRP A 166 8.83 -2.04 -0.15
N TYR A 167 7.79 -2.14 0.66
CA TYR A 167 6.40 -2.03 0.26
C TYR A 167 5.69 -1.03 1.15
N LEU A 168 5.05 -0.04 0.53
CA LEU A 168 4.29 0.99 1.21
C LEU A 168 2.80 0.64 1.11
N SER A 169 2.20 0.20 2.21
CA SER A 169 0.75 0.04 2.32
C SER A 169 0.12 1.30 2.92
N THR A 170 -1.21 1.38 2.92
CA THR A 170 -1.90 2.48 3.61
C THR A 170 -1.69 2.48 5.12
N ASN A 171 -1.25 1.36 5.71
CA ASN A 171 -1.14 1.20 7.16
C ASN A 171 0.31 1.20 7.66
N THR A 172 1.27 0.77 6.84
CA THR A 172 2.66 0.60 7.28
C THR A 172 3.66 0.60 6.12
N ILE A 173 4.94 0.72 6.47
CA ILE A 173 6.06 0.42 5.58
C ILE A 173 6.59 -0.96 5.98
N THR A 174 6.66 -1.87 5.01
CA THR A 174 7.26 -3.20 5.20
C THR A 174 8.54 -3.31 4.39
N THR A 175 9.63 -3.73 5.03
CA THR A 175 10.88 -4.06 4.36
C THR A 175 11.09 -5.57 4.37
N PHE A 176 11.27 -6.17 3.20
CA PHE A 176 11.64 -7.57 3.02
C PHE A 176 13.12 -7.65 2.62
N ILE A 177 13.88 -8.50 3.31
CA ILE A 177 15.30 -8.68 3.04
C ILE A 177 15.55 -10.12 2.66
N LEU A 178 16.04 -10.31 1.44
CA LEU A 178 16.43 -11.60 0.91
C LEU A 178 17.94 -11.71 1.06
N ARG A 179 18.40 -12.77 1.71
CA ARG A 179 19.82 -13.09 1.84
C ARG A 179 20.11 -14.46 1.29
N SER A 180 21.31 -14.66 0.78
CA SER A 180 21.76 -15.96 0.26
C SER A 180 21.84 -17.05 1.34
N ASP A 181 21.99 -16.67 2.61
CA ASP A 181 22.08 -17.57 3.77
C ASP A 181 20.76 -17.77 4.52
N HIS A 182 19.68 -17.10 4.11
CA HIS A 182 18.34 -17.29 4.68
C HIS A 182 17.35 -17.81 3.63
N PRO A 183 16.66 -18.94 3.89
CA PRO A 183 15.73 -19.52 2.92
C PRO A 183 14.43 -18.74 2.77
N GLU A 184 14.06 -17.93 3.77
CA GLU A 184 12.86 -17.08 3.76
C GLU A 184 13.25 -15.60 3.89
N PRO A 185 12.43 -14.67 3.38
CA PRO A 185 12.72 -13.25 3.53
C PRO A 185 12.59 -12.83 4.99
N ILE A 186 13.57 -12.05 5.46
CA ILE A 186 13.48 -11.40 6.76
C ILE A 186 12.55 -10.20 6.60
N VAL A 187 11.51 -10.12 7.43
CA VAL A 187 10.56 -9.02 7.40
C VAL A 187 10.86 -8.06 8.54
N ILE A 188 11.18 -6.81 8.19
CA ILE A 188 11.11 -5.69 9.11
C ILE A 188 9.81 -4.97 8.85
N SER A 189 8.88 -5.12 9.77
CA SER A 189 7.62 -4.38 9.79
C SER A 189 7.41 -3.82 11.19
N GLN A 190 7.09 -2.54 11.28
CA GLN A 190 6.78 -1.90 12.55
C GLN A 190 5.44 -2.47 13.08
N ARG A 191 5.48 -3.22 14.20
CA ARG A 191 4.26 -3.80 14.79
C ARG A 191 3.45 -2.77 15.58
N ASP A 192 4.11 -1.70 16.01
CA ASP A 192 3.44 -0.56 16.63
C ASP A 192 2.82 0.33 15.55
N ARG A 193 1.50 0.50 15.61
CA ARG A 193 0.76 1.25 14.59
C ARG A 193 1.03 2.75 14.63
N ILE A 194 1.24 3.31 15.81
CA ILE A 194 1.53 4.74 15.95
C ILE A 194 2.89 5.02 15.32
N ILE A 195 3.86 4.15 15.54
CA ILE A 195 5.17 4.30 14.95
C ILE A 195 5.11 4.03 13.43
N SER A 196 4.36 3.00 12.99
CA SER A 196 4.14 2.68 11.57
C SER A 196 3.56 3.87 10.80
N MET A 197 2.54 4.53 11.35
CA MET A 197 1.91 5.69 10.72
C MET A 197 2.87 6.88 10.66
N LYS A 198 3.62 7.15 11.73
CA LYS A 198 4.62 8.23 11.74
C LYS A 198 5.74 7.99 10.73
N GLU A 199 6.21 6.76 10.59
CA GLU A 199 7.24 6.39 9.61
C GLU A 199 6.73 6.49 8.19
N ARG A 200 5.49 6.07 7.95
CA ARG A 200 4.78 6.28 6.70
C ARG A 200 4.69 7.78 6.35
N ASP A 201 4.28 8.61 7.29
CA ASP A 201 4.16 10.06 7.09
C ASP A 201 5.53 10.70 6.83
N ARG A 202 6.57 10.26 7.55
CA ARG A 202 7.97 10.67 7.29
C ARG A 202 8.43 10.29 5.89
N LEU A 203 8.10 9.09 5.41
CA LEU A 203 8.45 8.66 4.06
C LEU A 203 7.70 9.48 3.02
N ASP A 204 6.42 9.75 3.21
CA ASP A 204 5.62 10.59 2.31
C ASP A 204 6.18 12.02 2.21
N GLU A 205 6.57 12.61 3.35
CA GLU A 205 7.25 13.91 3.40
C GLU A 205 8.62 13.87 2.71
N TRP A 206 9.39 12.81 2.93
CA TRP A 206 10.68 12.59 2.27
C TRP A 206 10.51 12.50 0.74
N ILE A 207 9.57 11.70 0.24
CA ILE A 207 9.27 11.54 -1.20
C ILE A 207 8.87 12.90 -1.80
N LYS A 208 7.99 13.65 -1.12
CA LYS A 208 7.58 15.00 -1.57
C LYS A 208 8.79 15.94 -1.67
N THR A 209 9.66 15.93 -0.67
CA THR A 209 10.86 16.77 -0.62
C THR A 209 11.86 16.38 -1.71
N TRP A 210 12.12 15.08 -1.88
CA TRP A 210 13.00 14.54 -2.92
C TRP A 210 12.51 14.92 -4.32
N ASN A 211 11.22 14.70 -4.61
CA ASN A 211 10.63 15.01 -5.90
C ASN A 211 10.68 16.51 -6.22
N LYS A 212 10.41 17.37 -5.22
CA LYS A 212 10.48 18.82 -5.37
C LYS A 212 11.91 19.27 -5.70
N THR A 213 12.88 18.85 -4.89
CA THR A 213 14.29 19.24 -5.06
C THR A 213 14.88 18.71 -6.37
N TYR A 214 14.52 17.49 -6.78
CA TYR A 214 14.89 16.91 -8.07
C TYR A 214 14.26 17.67 -9.26
N ALA A 215 12.98 18.03 -9.17
CA ALA A 215 12.32 18.82 -10.20
C ALA A 215 12.95 20.21 -10.37
N ASP A 216 13.35 20.84 -9.27
CA ASP A 216 14.06 22.13 -9.27
C ASP A 216 15.46 22.00 -9.88
N GLN A 217 16.19 20.91 -9.59
CA GLN A 217 17.44 20.59 -10.30
C GLN A 217 17.21 20.47 -11.79
N ARG A 218 16.23 19.68 -12.25
CA ARG A 218 15.96 19.47 -13.68
C ARG A 218 15.65 20.77 -14.42
N LYS A 219 15.09 21.77 -13.73
CA LYS A 219 14.89 23.12 -14.26
C LYS A 219 16.21 23.91 -14.31
N LYS A 220 17.01 23.87 -13.25
CA LYS A 220 18.30 24.60 -13.12
C LYS A 220 19.39 24.05 -14.05
N SER A 221 19.46 22.73 -14.26
CA SER A 221 20.45 22.09 -15.14
C SER A 221 20.25 22.44 -16.63
N LYS A 222 19.05 22.89 -17.01
CA LYS A 222 18.79 23.46 -18.35
C LYS A 222 19.32 24.90 -18.50
N ALA A 223 19.69 25.55 -17.39
CA ALA A 223 20.09 26.95 -17.34
C ALA A 223 21.59 27.16 -17.02
N ASN A 224 22.25 26.24 -16.31
CA ASN A 224 23.70 26.28 -16.10
C ASN A 224 24.25 24.93 -15.57
N ASP A 225 25.50 24.59 -15.91
CA ASP A 225 26.19 23.31 -15.58
C ASP A 225 26.72 23.21 -14.13
N GLN A 226 26.19 24.00 -13.20
CA GLN A 226 26.63 23.97 -11.79
C GLN A 226 25.97 22.84 -11.00
N LYS A 227 26.75 22.19 -10.12
CA LYS A 227 26.24 21.25 -9.11
C LYS A 227 25.21 21.96 -8.24
N THR A 228 23.94 21.59 -8.39
CA THR A 228 22.80 22.16 -7.66
C THR A 228 22.68 21.62 -6.23
N ASP A 229 21.90 22.32 -5.41
CA ASP A 229 21.51 21.94 -4.04
C ASP A 229 21.05 20.48 -3.88
N TRP A 230 20.40 19.90 -4.90
CA TRP A 230 19.99 18.49 -4.89
C TRP A 230 21.19 17.52 -4.81
N TYR A 231 22.25 17.75 -5.59
CA TYR A 231 23.42 16.87 -5.59
C TYR A 231 24.18 16.96 -4.26
N ILE A 232 24.18 18.14 -3.64
CA ILE A 232 24.84 18.40 -2.35
C ILE A 232 24.07 17.75 -1.20
N THR A 233 22.74 17.83 -1.22
CA THR A 233 21.88 17.29 -0.15
C THR A 233 21.51 15.81 -0.33
N MET A 234 21.75 15.23 -1.51
CA MET A 234 21.44 13.83 -1.82
C MET A 234 22.01 12.82 -0.80
N PRO A 235 23.29 12.90 -0.36
CA PRO A 235 23.82 11.94 0.60
C PRO A 235 23.01 11.93 1.92
N THR A 236 22.76 13.11 2.49
CA THR A 236 21.96 13.25 3.72
C THR A 236 20.51 12.80 3.53
N GLN A 237 19.91 13.05 2.35
CA GLN A 237 18.58 12.55 2.05
C GLN A 237 18.55 11.00 2.00
N LEU A 238 19.60 10.36 1.48
CA LEU A 238 19.71 8.90 1.46
C LEU A 238 19.95 8.31 2.86
N GLU A 239 20.69 9.01 3.73
CA GLU A 239 20.83 8.65 5.15
C GLU A 239 19.47 8.67 5.85
N THR A 240 18.70 9.76 5.68
CA THR A 240 17.33 9.85 6.21
C THR A 240 16.43 8.73 5.68
N LEU A 241 16.54 8.38 4.40
CA LEU A 241 15.77 7.27 3.83
C LEU A 241 16.18 5.93 4.46
N ALA A 242 17.47 5.70 4.68
CA ALA A 242 17.95 4.49 5.32
C ALA A 242 17.41 4.35 6.75
N GLU A 243 17.35 5.44 7.51
CA GLU A 243 16.72 5.48 8.84
C GLU A 243 15.23 5.18 8.78
N ILE A 244 14.48 5.80 7.87
CA ILE A 244 13.03 5.56 7.68
C ILE A 244 12.75 4.09 7.36
N LEU A 245 13.61 3.47 6.53
CA LEU A 245 13.47 2.07 6.12
C LEU A 245 14.10 1.07 7.09
N HIS A 246 14.64 1.55 8.23
CA HIS A 246 15.33 0.75 9.25
C HIS A 246 16.50 -0.09 8.71
N ILE A 247 17.14 0.38 7.64
CA ILE A 247 18.31 -0.30 7.04
C ILE A 247 19.47 -0.42 8.03
N PRO A 248 19.78 0.57 8.89
CA PRO A 248 20.86 0.43 9.87
C PRO A 248 20.71 -0.76 10.82
N ALA A 249 19.48 -1.19 11.12
CA ALA A 249 19.21 -2.37 11.95
C ALA A 249 19.65 -3.69 11.28
N LEU A 250 20.01 -3.66 9.99
CA LEU A 250 20.46 -4.80 9.20
C LEU A 250 21.97 -4.97 9.18
N LEU A 251 22.72 -3.94 9.56
CA LEU A 251 24.16 -3.99 9.57
C LEU A 251 24.64 -4.71 10.84
N PRO A 252 25.61 -5.63 10.74
CA PRO A 252 26.23 -6.19 11.93
C PRO A 252 26.86 -5.07 12.76
N THR A 253 26.56 -5.05 14.06
CA THR A 253 27.19 -4.16 15.06
C THR A 253 28.66 -4.43 15.23
#